data_AF-A0A023FVG4-F1
#
_entry.id   AF-A0A023FVG4-F1
#
_cell.length_a   1.000
_cell.length_b   1.000
_cell.length_c   1.000
_cell.angle_alpha   90.00
_cell.angle_beta   90.00
_cell.angle_gamma   90.00
#
_symmetry.space_group_name_H-M   'P 1'
#
loop_
_entity.id
_entity.type
_entity.pdbx_description
1 polymer ?
#
loop_
_entity_poly.entity_id
_entity_poly.type
_entity_poly.pdbx_seq_one_letter_code
_entity_poly.pdbx_strand_id
1 'polypeptide(L)'
;MTLLWGPAMRLALAAALLSLTWSRALPPRIRPFAVQEELSLGDSTVLTCALRRGSRGPHDIVWQKGDGTAVSEEGRGGRVSVHRQSDVMSILALRDIGYEDAESNYTCVASNAHGSDRRTAVLHVSAAPVWSAEPSDAEAVQGKNLYLPCGAVGYPKPSFVWKIQLGNREFVPLHPVGRQRILDNGTLVVAA
;
A
#
# COMPACT_ATOMS: atom_id res chain seq x y z
N MET A 1 -64.88 19.20 -36.23
CA MET A 1 -64.49 17.81 -36.54
C MET A 1 -63.40 17.40 -35.57
N THR A 2 -63.78 16.68 -34.52
CA THR A 2 -62.88 16.11 -33.52
C THR A 2 -62.31 14.80 -34.07
N LEU A 3 -60.99 14.74 -34.26
CA LEU A 3 -60.29 13.53 -34.70
C LEU A 3 -60.29 12.53 -33.52
N LEU A 4 -61.19 11.55 -33.57
CA LEU A 4 -61.21 10.41 -32.65
C LEU A 4 -60.14 9.40 -33.09
N TRP A 5 -59.02 9.39 -32.38
CA TRP A 5 -57.97 8.39 -32.58
C TRP A 5 -58.48 7.01 -32.15
N GLY A 6 -58.44 6.04 -33.08
CA GLY A 6 -58.90 4.67 -32.84
C GLY A 6 -58.06 3.88 -31.82
N PRO A 7 -58.56 2.75 -31.32
CA PRO A 7 -57.94 1.97 -30.23
C PRO A 7 -56.52 1.49 -30.54
N ALA A 8 -56.16 1.30 -31.82
CA ALA A 8 -54.82 0.91 -32.26
C ALA A 8 -53.75 1.99 -31.98
N MET A 9 -54.12 3.26 -31.98
CA MET A 9 -53.17 4.37 -31.84
C MET A 9 -52.90 4.72 -30.35
N ARG A 10 -53.83 4.35 -29.45
CA ARG A 10 -53.60 4.38 -27.99
C ARG A 10 -52.58 3.35 -27.52
N LEU A 11 -52.49 2.19 -28.19
CA LEU A 11 -51.52 1.14 -27.87
C LEU A 11 -50.09 1.50 -28.29
N ALA A 12 -49.91 2.21 -29.41
CA ALA A 12 -48.60 2.66 -29.88
C ALA A 12 -47.93 3.70 -28.95
N LEU A 13 -48.72 4.60 -28.35
CA LEU A 13 -48.22 5.58 -27.38
C LEU A 13 -47.86 4.94 -26.02
N ALA A 14 -48.58 3.89 -25.59
CA ALA A 14 -48.26 3.14 -24.38
C ALA A 14 -46.94 2.34 -24.51
N ALA A 15 -46.68 1.77 -25.70
CA ALA A 15 -45.41 1.08 -25.98
C ALA A 15 -44.23 2.06 -26.10
N ALA A 16 -44.44 3.26 -26.64
CA ALA A 16 -43.41 4.30 -26.73
C ALA A 16 -42.99 4.80 -25.34
N LEU A 17 -43.92 4.95 -24.38
CA LEU A 17 -43.62 5.41 -23.02
C LEU A 17 -42.89 4.37 -22.15
N LEU A 18 -43.06 3.07 -22.41
CA LEU A 18 -42.33 2.00 -21.72
C LEU A 18 -40.85 1.88 -22.14
N SER A 19 -40.46 2.51 -23.26
CA SER A 19 -39.08 2.52 -23.74
C SER A 19 -38.24 3.69 -23.22
N LEU A 20 -38.84 4.70 -22.58
CA LEU A 20 -38.16 5.96 -22.21
C LEU A 20 -37.64 6.04 -20.76
N THR A 21 -37.75 4.98 -19.95
CA THR A 21 -37.22 4.97 -18.57
C THR A 21 -36.35 3.78 -18.24
N TRP A 22 -35.77 3.09 -19.24
CA TRP A 22 -34.74 2.08 -18.96
C TRP A 22 -33.44 2.78 -18.52
N SER A 23 -33.33 3.09 -17.23
CA SER A 23 -32.08 3.54 -16.63
C SER A 23 -31.01 2.47 -16.94
N ARG A 24 -29.95 2.89 -17.64
CA ARG A 24 -28.89 1.97 -18.08
C ARG A 24 -28.26 1.32 -16.85
N ALA A 25 -28.45 0.01 -16.71
CA ALA A 25 -27.84 -0.80 -15.67
C ALA A 25 -26.32 -0.87 -15.88
N LEU A 26 -25.54 -0.42 -14.90
CA LEU A 26 -24.09 -0.32 -14.98
C LEU A 26 -23.40 -0.91 -13.75
N PRO A 27 -22.31 -1.68 -13.93
CA PRO A 27 -21.44 -2.09 -12.83
C PRO A 27 -20.78 -0.87 -12.17
N PRO A 28 -20.36 -0.97 -10.90
CA PRO A 28 -19.61 0.09 -10.26
C PRO A 28 -18.28 0.30 -10.98
N ARG A 29 -17.76 1.52 -10.94
CA ARG A 29 -16.40 1.85 -11.37
C ARG A 29 -15.75 2.75 -10.35
N ILE A 30 -14.65 2.30 -9.78
CA ILE A 30 -13.93 3.00 -8.70
C ILE A 30 -13.05 4.10 -9.31
N ARG A 31 -13.01 5.27 -8.67
CA ARG A 31 -12.05 6.34 -8.99
C ARG A 31 -10.62 5.85 -8.66
N PRO A 32 -9.62 6.11 -9.52
CA PRO A 32 -8.23 5.84 -9.17
C PRO A 32 -7.87 6.52 -7.84
N PHE A 33 -7.19 5.79 -6.96
CA PHE A 33 -6.66 6.30 -5.70
C PHE A 33 -5.30 5.66 -5.44
N ALA A 34 -4.45 6.39 -4.72
CA ALA A 34 -3.14 5.96 -4.25
C ALA A 34 -2.86 6.68 -2.92
N VAL A 35 -1.86 6.21 -2.19
CA VAL A 35 -1.31 6.99 -1.07
C VAL A 35 -0.68 8.26 -1.66
N GLN A 36 -0.99 9.42 -1.07
CA GLN A 36 -0.58 10.71 -1.63
C GLN A 36 0.90 11.02 -1.35
N GLU A 37 1.45 10.51 -0.25
CA GLU A 37 2.80 10.80 0.23
C GLU A 37 3.51 9.50 0.65
N GLU A 38 4.84 9.52 0.63
CA GLU A 38 5.65 8.43 1.16
C GLU A 38 5.61 8.46 2.69
N LEU A 39 5.18 7.35 3.29
CA LEU A 39 4.91 7.26 4.71
C LEU A 39 6.20 7.01 5.49
N SER A 40 6.33 7.62 6.65
CA SER A 40 7.33 7.30 7.66
C SER A 40 6.76 6.35 8.73
N LEU A 41 7.65 5.74 9.52
CA LEU A 41 7.22 4.92 10.65
C LEU A 41 6.45 5.75 11.68
N GLY A 42 5.36 5.18 12.19
CA GLY A 42 4.45 5.84 13.13
C GLY A 42 3.44 6.80 12.47
N ASP A 43 3.52 7.02 11.16
CA ASP A 43 2.54 7.83 10.45
C ASP A 43 1.14 7.22 10.51
N SER A 44 0.16 8.03 10.09
CA SER A 44 -1.21 7.57 9.86
C SER A 44 -1.66 8.01 8.48
N THR A 45 -2.34 7.11 7.77
CA THR A 45 -2.80 7.37 6.41
C THR A 45 -4.25 6.98 6.22
N VAL A 46 -4.89 7.57 5.21
CA VAL A 46 -6.29 7.37 4.89
C VAL A 46 -6.44 7.09 3.40
N LEU A 47 -7.06 5.95 3.07
CA LEU A 47 -7.42 5.56 1.72
C LEU A 47 -8.92 5.80 1.51
N THR A 48 -9.25 6.56 0.47
CA THR A 48 -10.65 6.82 0.11
C THR A 48 -11.02 6.07 -1.16
N CYS A 49 -11.97 5.15 -1.04
CA CYS A 49 -12.58 4.48 -2.18
C CYS A 49 -13.89 5.16 -2.54
N ALA A 50 -13.95 5.74 -3.72
CA ALA A 50 -15.14 6.44 -4.21
C ALA A 50 -15.54 5.94 -5.59
N LEU A 51 -16.83 5.73 -5.83
CA LEU A 51 -17.34 5.34 -7.14
C LEU A 51 -17.38 6.54 -8.09
N ARG A 52 -16.83 6.34 -9.28
CA ARG A 52 -16.92 7.28 -10.41
C ARG A 52 -18.24 7.14 -11.15
N ARG A 53 -18.71 5.89 -11.32
CA ARG A 53 -19.95 5.52 -12.04
C ARG A 53 -20.53 4.23 -11.45
N GLY A 54 -21.82 4.01 -11.66
CA GLY A 54 -22.57 2.82 -11.27
C GLY A 54 -24.07 3.09 -11.30
N SER A 55 -24.90 2.04 -11.44
CA SER A 55 -26.34 2.18 -11.20
C SER A 55 -26.61 2.69 -9.79
N ARG A 56 -27.60 3.59 -9.62
CA ARG A 56 -28.09 3.97 -8.29
C ARG A 56 -28.63 2.72 -7.55
N GLY A 57 -28.30 2.59 -6.29
CA GLY A 57 -28.70 1.45 -5.44
C GLY A 57 -27.60 1.10 -4.45
N PRO A 58 -27.82 0.11 -3.58
CA PRO A 58 -26.83 -0.29 -2.61
C PRO A 58 -25.63 -0.92 -3.34
N HIS A 59 -24.46 -0.30 -3.21
CA HIS A 59 -23.19 -0.93 -3.57
C HIS A 59 -22.59 -1.58 -2.33
N ASP A 60 -22.11 -2.81 -2.46
CA ASP A 60 -21.27 -3.38 -1.43
C ASP A 60 -19.81 -2.92 -1.66
N ILE A 61 -19.21 -2.27 -0.66
CA ILE A 61 -17.86 -1.71 -0.75
C ILE A 61 -17.06 -2.30 0.39
N VAL A 62 -16.08 -3.12 0.05
CA VAL A 62 -15.26 -3.89 0.99
C VAL A 62 -13.79 -3.61 0.73
N TRP A 63 -13.01 -3.54 1.81
CA TRP A 63 -11.56 -3.46 1.74
C TRP A 63 -10.95 -4.84 1.94
N GLN A 64 -9.93 -5.14 1.15
CA GLN A 64 -9.16 -6.37 1.18
C GLN A 64 -7.66 -6.06 1.27
N LYS A 65 -6.90 -6.92 1.95
CA LYS A 65 -5.44 -6.91 1.94
C LYS A 65 -4.90 -7.53 0.64
N GLY A 66 -3.59 -7.48 0.44
CA GLY A 66 -2.92 -8.00 -0.76
C GLY A 66 -3.13 -9.49 -1.01
N ASP A 67 -3.37 -10.27 0.03
CA ASP A 67 -3.68 -11.70 -0.01
C ASP A 67 -5.17 -12.00 -0.32
N GLY A 68 -6.00 -10.96 -0.46
CA GLY A 68 -7.44 -11.07 -0.69
C GLY A 68 -8.27 -11.24 0.57
N THR A 69 -7.65 -11.31 1.76
CA THR A 69 -8.38 -11.36 3.03
C THR A 69 -9.13 -10.06 3.26
N ALA A 70 -10.37 -10.15 3.77
CA ALA A 70 -11.12 -8.96 4.14
C ALA A 70 -10.40 -8.23 5.26
N VAL A 71 -10.37 -6.90 5.17
CA VAL A 71 -9.83 -6.07 6.24
C VAL A 71 -10.76 -6.18 7.44
N SER A 72 -10.30 -6.83 8.50
CA SER A 72 -11.00 -6.88 9.78
C SER A 72 -10.86 -5.52 10.47
N GLU A 73 -11.98 -4.87 10.76
CA GLU A 73 -12.00 -3.73 11.67
C GLU A 73 -11.52 -4.20 13.05
N GLU A 74 -10.54 -3.49 13.59
CA GLU A 74 -10.13 -3.70 14.97
C GLU A 74 -11.05 -2.90 15.90
N GLY A 75 -11.18 -3.33 17.16
CA GLY A 75 -12.04 -2.69 18.15
C GLY A 75 -11.68 -1.22 18.43
N ARG A 76 -12.34 -0.59 19.41
CA ARG A 76 -12.06 0.81 19.77
C ARG A 76 -10.57 1.03 20.05
N GLY A 77 -9.93 1.86 19.24
CA GLY A 77 -8.50 2.18 19.36
C GLY A 77 -7.57 1.30 18.52
N GLY A 78 -8.10 0.39 17.68
CA GLY A 78 -7.30 -0.42 16.78
C GLY A 78 -6.58 0.37 15.69
N ARG A 79 -5.52 -0.20 15.13
CA ARG A 79 -4.68 0.43 14.09
C ARG A 79 -5.40 0.54 12.76
N VAL A 80 -6.29 -0.42 12.46
CA VAL A 80 -7.09 -0.47 11.23
C VAL A 80 -8.55 -0.16 11.52
N SER A 81 -9.12 0.82 10.82
CA SER A 81 -10.55 1.09 10.85
C SER A 81 -11.10 1.35 9.46
N VAL A 82 -12.31 0.82 9.22
CA VAL A 82 -13.08 1.08 8.00
C VAL A 82 -14.28 1.94 8.39
N HIS A 83 -14.52 3.00 7.63
CA HIS A 83 -15.66 3.88 7.84
C HIS A 83 -16.41 4.07 6.53
N ARG A 84 -17.64 3.56 6.50
CA ARG A 84 -18.51 3.72 5.34
C ARG A 84 -19.21 5.08 5.40
N GLN A 85 -18.83 5.99 4.50
CA GLN A 85 -19.35 7.35 4.48
C GLN A 85 -20.67 7.48 3.69
N SER A 86 -20.86 6.68 2.64
CA SER A 86 -22.10 6.63 1.84
C SER A 86 -22.27 5.30 1.09
N ASP A 87 -23.25 5.22 0.19
CA ASP A 87 -23.42 4.11 -0.75
C ASP A 87 -22.34 4.08 -1.85
N VAL A 88 -21.68 5.19 -2.11
CA VAL A 88 -20.66 5.34 -3.16
C VAL A 88 -19.26 5.63 -2.62
N MET A 89 -19.08 5.68 -1.30
CA MET A 89 -17.81 6.08 -0.68
C MET A 89 -17.54 5.34 0.63
N SER A 90 -16.34 4.78 0.75
CA SER A 90 -15.81 4.14 1.95
C SER A 90 -14.37 4.59 2.20
N ILE A 91 -14.02 4.75 3.46
CA ILE A 91 -12.73 5.23 3.92
C ILE A 91 -12.07 4.12 4.73
N LEU A 92 -10.81 3.81 4.44
CA LEU A 92 -9.95 2.97 5.27
C LEU A 92 -8.89 3.84 5.92
N ALA A 93 -8.80 3.81 7.24
CA ALA A 93 -7.76 4.50 8.01
C ALA A 93 -6.80 3.49 8.62
N LEU A 94 -5.51 3.78 8.49
CA LEU A 94 -4.40 3.02 9.03
C LEU A 94 -3.58 3.95 9.92
N ARG A 95 -3.25 3.47 11.12
CA ARG A 95 -2.46 4.20 12.12
C ARG A 95 -1.25 3.39 12.53
N ASP A 96 -0.25 4.09 13.06
CA ASP A 96 0.97 3.48 13.58
C ASP A 96 1.65 2.60 12.52
N ILE A 97 1.95 3.21 11.37
CA ILE A 97 2.55 2.51 10.22
C ILE A 97 3.89 1.91 10.62
N GLY A 98 4.04 0.61 10.42
CA GLY A 98 5.22 -0.17 10.79
C GLY A 98 6.03 -0.69 9.61
N TYR A 99 7.13 -1.38 9.90
CA TYR A 99 7.95 -2.03 8.87
C TYR A 99 7.19 -3.13 8.12
N GLU A 100 6.23 -3.77 8.79
CA GLU A 100 5.34 -4.79 8.23
C GLU A 100 4.35 -4.26 7.20
N ASP A 101 4.07 -2.95 7.23
CA ASP A 101 3.18 -2.30 6.27
C ASP A 101 3.91 -1.88 4.99
N ALA A 102 5.23 -1.95 4.97
CA ALA A 102 6.03 -1.55 3.82
C ALA A 102 5.69 -2.40 2.59
N GLU A 103 5.39 -1.75 1.46
CA GLU A 103 4.91 -2.37 0.23
C GLU A 103 3.61 -3.20 0.38
N SER A 104 2.84 -2.97 1.45
CA SER A 104 1.55 -3.63 1.63
C SER A 104 0.49 -3.12 0.66
N ASN A 105 -0.32 -4.05 0.15
CA ASN A 105 -1.39 -3.76 -0.80
C ASN A 105 -2.76 -3.70 -0.11
N TYR A 106 -3.50 -2.62 -0.35
CA TYR A 106 -4.90 -2.47 0.06
C TYR A 106 -5.80 -2.29 -1.15
N THR A 107 -6.74 -3.22 -1.30
CA THR A 107 -7.66 -3.27 -2.44
C THR A 107 -9.07 -2.91 -2.00
N CYS A 108 -9.64 -1.87 -2.60
CA CYS A 108 -11.07 -1.64 -2.52
C CYS A 108 -11.78 -2.46 -3.59
N VAL A 109 -12.81 -3.20 -3.18
CA VAL A 109 -13.73 -3.92 -4.07
C VAL A 109 -15.11 -3.32 -3.92
N ALA A 110 -15.68 -2.89 -5.03
CA ALA A 110 -17.05 -2.41 -5.09
C ALA A 110 -17.88 -3.34 -5.97
N SER A 111 -19.07 -3.74 -5.51
CA SER A 111 -19.97 -4.60 -6.26
C SER A 111 -21.43 -4.13 -6.21
N ASN A 112 -22.19 -4.48 -7.25
CA ASN A 112 -23.64 -4.37 -7.30
C ASN A 112 -24.22 -5.54 -8.12
N ALA A 113 -25.54 -5.56 -8.32
CA ALA A 113 -26.24 -6.59 -9.10
C ALA A 113 -25.79 -6.73 -10.57
N HIS A 114 -24.98 -5.80 -11.08
CA HIS A 114 -24.53 -5.75 -12.47
C HIS A 114 -23.02 -5.98 -12.64
N GLY A 115 -22.29 -6.23 -11.54
CA GLY A 115 -20.88 -6.61 -11.58
C GLY A 115 -20.06 -5.99 -10.45
N SER A 116 -18.75 -6.05 -10.60
CA SER A 116 -17.79 -5.52 -9.63
C SER A 116 -16.61 -4.82 -10.29
N ASP A 117 -15.95 -3.96 -9.53
CA ASP A 117 -14.69 -3.30 -9.90
C ASP A 117 -13.78 -3.31 -8.67
N ARG A 118 -12.47 -3.36 -8.91
CA ARG A 118 -11.47 -3.37 -7.85
C ARG A 118 -10.32 -2.43 -8.15
N ARG A 119 -9.77 -1.78 -7.13
CA ARG A 119 -8.61 -0.89 -7.24
C ARG A 119 -7.72 -1.05 -6.02
N THR A 120 -6.42 -1.13 -6.27
CA THR A 120 -5.39 -1.40 -5.27
C THR A 120 -4.51 -0.16 -5.10
N ALA A 121 -4.24 0.20 -3.85
CA ALA A 121 -3.18 1.12 -3.47
C ALA A 121 -2.06 0.34 -2.77
N VAL A 122 -0.82 0.71 -3.08
CA VAL A 122 0.38 0.20 -2.40
C VAL A 122 0.78 1.23 -1.35
N LEU A 123 1.09 0.76 -0.13
CA LEU A 123 1.71 1.61 0.88
C LEU A 123 3.21 1.71 0.61
N HIS A 124 3.64 2.92 0.24
CA HIS A 124 5.06 3.24 0.13
C HIS A 124 5.52 3.80 1.46
N VAL A 125 6.32 3.02 2.19
CA VAL A 125 6.86 3.39 3.49
C VAL A 125 8.37 3.52 3.34
N SER A 126 8.95 4.59 3.88
CA SER A 126 10.39 4.80 3.93
C SER A 126 10.82 5.03 5.37
N ALA A 127 11.99 4.49 5.73
CA ALA A 127 12.58 4.66 7.04
C ALA A 127 14.09 4.78 6.89
N ALA A 128 14.64 5.90 7.37
CA ALA A 128 16.08 6.13 7.36
C ALA A 128 16.81 5.03 8.14
N PRO A 129 18.01 4.60 7.70
CA PRO A 129 18.79 3.62 8.43
C PRO A 129 19.11 4.11 9.85
N VAL A 130 18.81 3.27 10.84
CA VAL A 130 19.15 3.47 12.26
C VAL A 130 20.06 2.33 12.69
N TRP A 131 21.15 2.65 13.39
CA TRP A 131 22.08 1.65 13.89
C TRP A 131 21.36 0.64 14.82
N SER A 132 21.43 -0.64 14.45
CA SER A 132 21.09 -1.75 15.33
C SER A 132 22.35 -2.31 16.01
N ALA A 133 23.52 -2.11 15.40
CA ALA A 133 24.83 -2.36 15.97
C ALA A 133 25.81 -1.33 15.37
N GLU A 134 26.20 -0.36 16.18
CA GLU A 134 27.19 0.64 15.77
C GLU A 134 28.62 0.07 15.93
N PRO A 135 29.49 0.21 14.93
CA PRO A 135 30.89 -0.17 15.04
C PRO A 135 31.61 0.61 16.14
N SER A 136 32.43 -0.09 16.93
CA SER A 136 33.32 0.51 17.92
C SER A 136 34.75 0.07 17.71
N ASP A 137 35.69 0.77 18.35
CA ASP A 137 37.09 0.37 18.38
C ASP A 137 37.24 -1.05 18.95
N ALA A 138 38.14 -1.83 18.37
CA ALA A 138 38.41 -3.21 18.78
C ALA A 138 39.89 -3.55 18.61
N GLU A 139 40.40 -4.40 19.50
CA GLU A 139 41.78 -4.91 19.46
C GLU A 139 41.83 -6.28 18.78
N ALA A 140 42.86 -6.51 17.96
CA ALA A 140 43.07 -7.77 17.27
C ALA A 140 44.12 -8.62 18.00
N VAL A 141 43.81 -9.91 18.20
CA VAL A 141 44.76 -10.89 18.73
C VAL A 141 45.38 -11.68 17.56
N GLN A 142 46.70 -11.77 17.54
CA GLN A 142 47.41 -12.54 16.50
C GLN A 142 46.91 -13.98 16.43
N GLY A 143 46.63 -14.46 15.22
CA GLY A 143 46.12 -15.81 14.99
C GLY A 143 44.63 -16.00 15.32
N LYS A 144 43.88 -14.93 15.63
CA LYS A 144 42.43 -14.95 15.84
C LYS A 144 41.73 -14.03 14.84
N ASN A 145 40.50 -14.38 14.50
CA ASN A 145 39.65 -13.53 13.65
C ASN A 145 39.21 -12.30 14.45
N LEU A 146 39.30 -11.12 13.83
CA LEU A 146 38.69 -9.89 14.32
C LEU A 146 37.29 -9.75 13.73
N TYR A 147 36.34 -9.35 14.57
CA TYR A 147 34.97 -9.02 14.18
C TYR A 147 34.68 -7.58 14.56
N LEU A 148 34.22 -6.78 13.61
CA LEU A 148 33.77 -5.41 13.81
C LEU A 148 32.26 -5.38 13.53
N PRO A 149 31.42 -5.49 14.57
CA PRO A 149 29.97 -5.49 14.42
C PRO A 149 29.49 -4.22 13.72
N CYS A 150 28.59 -4.39 12.77
CA CYS A 150 27.91 -3.30 12.08
C CYS A 150 26.53 -3.83 11.70
N GLY A 151 25.50 -3.02 11.90
CA GLY A 151 24.13 -3.36 11.53
C GLY A 151 23.22 -2.16 11.65
N ALA A 152 22.23 -2.10 10.76
CA ALA A 152 21.22 -1.06 10.74
C ALA A 152 19.87 -1.64 10.33
N VAL A 153 18.80 -1.04 10.86
CA VAL A 153 17.41 -1.27 10.46
C VAL A 153 16.94 -0.06 9.65
N GLY A 154 16.01 -0.27 8.71
CA GLY A 154 15.50 0.78 7.84
C GLY A 154 14.72 0.18 6.68
N TYR A 155 14.05 1.04 5.92
CA TYR A 155 13.32 0.62 4.72
C TYR A 155 13.51 1.63 3.57
N PRO A 156 13.88 1.18 2.35
CA PRO A 156 14.27 -0.19 1.98
C PRO A 156 15.44 -0.72 2.82
N LYS A 157 15.64 -2.04 2.82
CA LYS A 157 16.67 -2.69 3.64
C LYS A 157 18.04 -2.00 3.42
N PRO A 158 18.72 -1.52 4.49
CA PRO A 158 19.99 -0.81 4.35
C PRO A 158 21.08 -1.68 3.72
N SER A 159 21.95 -1.05 2.93
CA SER A 159 23.20 -1.64 2.44
C SER A 159 24.39 -1.16 3.27
N PHE A 160 25.38 -2.02 3.46
CA PHE A 160 26.56 -1.73 4.28
C PHE A 160 27.81 -1.53 3.43
N VAL A 161 28.57 -0.48 3.73
CA VAL A 161 29.87 -0.21 3.10
C VAL A 161 30.87 0.11 4.20
N TRP A 162 31.96 -0.64 4.25
CA TRP A 162 33.11 -0.32 5.07
C TRP A 162 34.06 0.61 4.32
N LYS A 163 34.67 1.54 5.03
CA LYS A 163 35.73 2.40 4.49
C LYS A 163 36.98 2.26 5.34
N ILE A 164 38.13 2.32 4.69
CA ILE A 164 39.42 2.36 5.36
C ILE A 164 40.04 3.74 5.14
N GLN A 165 40.68 4.25 6.18
CA GLN A 165 41.42 5.51 6.09
C GLN A 165 42.84 5.22 5.59
N LEU A 166 43.23 5.82 4.47
CA LEU A 166 44.59 5.74 3.92
C LEU A 166 45.28 7.11 4.05
N GLY A 167 46.53 7.12 4.49
CA GLY A 167 47.35 8.33 4.53
C GLY A 167 46.74 9.48 5.36
N ASN A 168 46.63 10.67 4.76
CA ASN A 168 46.29 11.94 5.40
C ASN A 168 44.78 12.25 5.48
N ARG A 169 43.98 11.25 5.87
CA ARG A 169 42.54 11.31 6.21
C ARG A 169 41.52 10.97 5.11
N GLU A 170 41.94 10.43 3.98
CA GLU A 170 40.97 9.99 2.96
C GLU A 170 40.35 8.64 3.35
N PHE A 171 39.01 8.58 3.38
CA PHE A 171 38.26 7.35 3.57
C PHE A 171 37.85 6.76 2.21
N VAL A 172 38.47 5.65 1.83
CA VAL A 172 38.15 4.93 0.60
C VAL A 172 37.33 3.67 0.89
N PRO A 173 36.44 3.23 -0.01
CA PRO A 173 35.71 1.98 0.17
C PRO A 173 36.68 0.80 0.38
N LEU A 174 36.45 0.04 1.44
CA LEU A 174 37.14 -1.19 1.72
C LEU A 174 36.68 -2.23 0.71
N HIS A 175 37.53 -2.57 -0.25
CA HIS A 175 37.30 -3.68 -1.15
C HIS A 175 37.83 -4.94 -0.46
N PRO A 176 36.96 -5.90 -0.07
CA PRO A 176 37.41 -7.06 0.70
C PRO A 176 38.35 -7.93 -0.15
N VAL A 177 39.63 -7.92 0.18
CA VAL A 177 40.65 -8.74 -0.48
C VAL A 177 41.38 -9.59 0.56
N GLY A 178 41.63 -10.85 0.23
CA GLY A 178 42.35 -11.78 1.11
C GLY A 178 41.55 -12.14 2.36
N ARG A 179 41.98 -11.63 3.52
CA ARG A 179 41.44 -12.00 4.84
C ARG A 179 40.17 -11.25 5.24
N GLN A 180 39.76 -10.24 4.47
CA GLN A 180 38.60 -9.39 4.77
C GLN A 180 37.32 -9.94 4.13
N ARG A 181 36.21 -9.89 4.86
CA ARG A 181 34.86 -10.17 4.35
C ARG A 181 33.82 -9.35 5.11
N ILE A 182 32.78 -8.89 4.41
CA ILE A 182 31.64 -8.20 5.00
C ILE A 182 30.47 -9.18 4.99
N LEU A 183 29.85 -9.39 6.15
CA LEU A 183 28.69 -10.27 6.31
C LEU A 183 27.39 -9.55 5.90
N ASP A 184 26.32 -10.31 5.62
CA ASP A 184 25.03 -9.76 5.20
C ASP A 184 24.37 -8.81 6.23
N ASN A 185 24.74 -8.94 7.50
CA ASN A 185 24.28 -8.05 8.57
C ASN A 185 25.07 -6.74 8.64
N GLY A 186 26.18 -6.63 7.91
CA GLY A 186 27.08 -5.49 7.89
C GLY A 186 28.43 -5.73 8.57
N THR A 187 28.57 -6.75 9.43
CA THR A 187 29.80 -6.99 10.20
C THR A 187 31.02 -7.22 9.31
N LEU A 188 32.11 -6.50 9.55
CA LEU A 188 33.40 -6.75 8.92
C LEU A 188 34.17 -7.81 9.71
N VAL A 189 34.64 -8.83 9.02
CA VAL A 189 35.50 -9.87 9.57
C VAL A 189 36.87 -9.81 8.92
N VAL A 190 37.91 -9.78 9.75
CA VAL A 190 39.30 -9.95 9.31
C VAL A 190 39.77 -11.30 9.84
N ALA A 191 39.94 -12.28 8.95
CA ALA A 191 40.42 -13.60 9.31
C ALA A 191 41.89 -13.58 9.77
N ALA A 192 42.26 -14.53 10.63
CA ALA A 192 43.63 -14.77 11.04
C ALA A 192 44.53 -15.12 9.84
#